data_AF-A0A968VWA1-F1
#
_entry.id   AF-A0A968VWA1-F1
#
_cell.length_a   1.000
_cell.length_b   1.000
_cell.length_c   1.000
_cell.angle_alpha   90.00
_cell.angle_beta   90.00
_cell.angle_gamma   90.00
#
_symmetry.space_group_name_H-M   'P 1'
#
loop_
_entity.id
_entity.type
_entity.pdbx_description
1 polymer ?
#
loop_
_entity_poly.entity_id
_entity_poly.type
_entity_poly.pdbx_seq_one_letter_code
_entity_poly.pdbx_strand_id
1 'polypeptide(L)'
;MFKLPPHQINAKSPLEDYGIDSILTINITNQLEKTFGTLSKTLLFEYQTIHELAAYFIEVHTEKVEKLIRYFAQQRPAKIHRKPPGNKSGNKSGS
;
A
#
# COMPACT_ATOMS: atom_id res chain seq x y z
N MET A 1 -0.48 7.31 16.21
CA MET A 1 -0.71 6.55 14.96
C MET A 1 -0.70 7.56 13.82
N PHE A 2 0.22 7.39 12.89
CA PHE A 2 0.42 8.28 11.74
C PHE A 2 -0.88 8.37 10.93
N LYS A 3 -1.44 9.58 10.79
CA LYS A 3 -2.70 9.83 10.06
C LYS A 3 -2.43 10.46 8.70
N LEU A 4 -1.42 9.96 7.99
CA LEU A 4 -1.18 10.38 6.62
C LEU A 4 -2.11 9.57 5.69
N PRO A 5 -2.99 10.22 4.93
CA PRO A 5 -3.79 9.54 3.93
C PRO A 5 -2.89 8.82 2.92
N PRO A 6 -3.22 7.59 2.47
CA PRO A 6 -2.36 6.85 1.55
C PRO A 6 -2.02 7.60 0.26
N HIS A 7 -2.91 8.48 -0.22
CA HIS A 7 -2.69 9.29 -1.42
C HIS A 7 -1.66 10.43 -1.24
N GLN A 8 -1.26 10.74 -0.01
CA GLN A 8 -0.23 11.74 0.30
C GLN A 8 1.16 11.10 0.45
N ILE A 9 1.25 9.77 0.37
CA ILE A 9 2.50 9.04 0.51
C ILE A 9 3.13 8.92 -0.87
N ASN A 10 4.19 9.70 -1.12
CA ASN A 10 5.10 9.48 -2.23
C ASN A 10 6.12 8.38 -1.87
N ALA A 11 6.04 7.24 -2.55
CA ALA A 11 6.89 6.09 -2.26
C ALA A 11 8.40 6.36 -2.42
N LYS A 12 8.78 7.42 -3.16
CA LYS A 12 10.17 7.79 -3.42
C LYS A 12 10.68 8.96 -2.57
N SER A 13 9.82 9.59 -1.76
CA SER A 13 10.29 10.61 -0.81
C SER A 13 10.96 9.94 0.39
N PRO A 14 11.98 10.59 0.98
CA PRO A 14 12.57 10.17 2.25
C PRO A 14 11.52 9.92 3.33
N LEU A 15 11.72 8.89 4.15
CA LEU A 15 10.84 8.56 5.27
C LEU A 15 10.78 9.69 6.32
N GLU A 16 11.90 10.40 6.50
CA GLU A 16 12.00 11.54 7.41
C GLU A 16 11.08 12.71 7.05
N ASP A 17 10.79 12.92 5.76
CA ASP A 17 9.86 13.97 5.29
C ASP A 17 8.45 13.77 5.84
N TYR A 18 8.10 12.54 6.20
CA TYR A 18 6.83 12.23 6.81
C TYR A 18 6.84 12.41 8.34
N GLY A 19 8.01 12.62 8.96
CA GLY A 19 8.18 12.65 10.41
C GLY A 19 8.44 11.26 11.00
N ILE A 20 9.03 10.34 10.22
CA ILE A 20 9.50 9.04 10.72
C ILE A 20 10.85 9.25 11.43
N ASP A 21 10.76 9.44 12.74
CA ASP A 21 11.91 9.59 13.65
C ASP A 21 12.37 8.23 14.24
N SER A 22 13.29 8.27 15.20
CA SER A 22 13.85 7.08 15.86
C SER A 22 12.81 6.22 16.61
N ILE A 23 11.79 6.82 17.24
CA ILE A 23 10.76 6.06 17.97
C ILE A 23 9.83 5.40 16.97
N LEU A 24 9.41 6.13 15.93
CA LEU A 24 8.54 5.59 14.91
C LEU A 24 9.26 4.51 14.08
N THR A 25 10.56 4.67 13.86
CA THR A 25 11.41 3.66 13.20
C THR A 25 11.36 2.33 13.93
N ILE A 26 11.56 2.32 15.25
CA ILE A 26 11.48 1.09 16.06
C ILE A 26 10.10 0.43 15.94
N ASN A 27 9.03 1.23 15.99
CA ASN A 27 7.67 0.71 15.87
C ASN A 27 7.41 0.11 14.48
N ILE A 28 7.82 0.79 13.41
CA ILE A 28 7.69 0.29 12.03
C ILE A 28 8.48 -1.01 11.87
N THR A 29 9.74 -1.06 12.31
CA THR A 29 10.56 -2.28 12.27
C THR A 29 9.87 -3.43 13.01
N ASN A 30 9.43 -3.21 14.25
CA ASN A 30 8.73 -4.24 15.04
C ASN A 30 7.44 -4.72 14.36
N GLN A 31 6.72 -3.85 13.66
CA GLN A 31 5.53 -4.22 12.89
C GLN A 31 5.87 -5.05 11.66
N LEU A 32 6.94 -4.69 10.94
CA LEU A 32 7.43 -5.48 9.80
C LEU A 32 7.94 -6.85 10.25
N GLU A 33 8.59 -6.93 11.42
CA GLU A 33 9.12 -8.19 11.95
C GLU A 33 8.03 -9.25 12.19
N LYS A 34 6.79 -8.84 12.48
CA LYS A 34 5.64 -9.77 12.62
C LYS A 34 5.35 -10.56 11.35
N THR A 35 5.70 -10.01 10.19
CA THR A 35 5.47 -10.65 8.89
C THR A 35 6.77 -11.25 8.34
N PHE A 36 7.86 -10.48 8.39
CA PHE A 36 9.11 -10.83 7.73
C PHE A 36 10.10 -11.61 8.62
N GLY A 37 9.86 -11.71 9.93
CA GLY A 37 10.79 -12.30 10.90
C GLY A 37 11.77 -11.26 11.43
N THR A 38 12.87 -11.66 12.07
CA THR A 38 13.87 -10.72 12.59
C THR A 38 14.44 -9.85 11.47
N LEU A 39 14.51 -8.53 11.71
CA LEU A 39 15.04 -7.55 10.77
C LEU A 39 16.17 -6.75 11.40
N SER A 40 17.00 -6.13 10.57
CA SER A 40 18.02 -5.18 11.02
C SER A 40 17.37 -4.03 11.78
N LYS A 41 17.94 -3.63 12.92
CA LYS A 41 17.48 -2.44 13.66
C LYS A 41 17.84 -1.14 12.95
N THR A 42 18.74 -1.21 11.96
CA THR A 42 19.10 -0.09 11.09
C THR A 42 18.39 -0.11 9.74
N LEU A 43 17.44 -1.05 9.51
CA LEU A 43 16.79 -1.24 8.21
C LEU A 43 16.24 0.05 7.58
N LEU A 44 15.55 0.89 8.36
CA LEU A 44 14.97 2.13 7.84
C LEU A 44 15.99 3.26 7.61
N PHE A 45 17.21 3.12 8.14
CA PHE A 45 18.33 4.01 7.83
C PHE A 45 19.07 3.58 6.54
N GLU A 46 19.07 2.26 6.28
CA GLU A 46 19.66 1.66 5.09
C GLU A 46 18.76 1.86 3.85
N TYR A 47 17.45 1.81 4.03
CA TYR A 47 16.45 1.97 2.97
C TYR A 47 15.51 3.13 3.34
N GLN A 48 15.83 4.31 2.84
CA GLN A 48 15.28 5.59 3.32
C GLN A 48 13.97 5.98 2.63
N THR A 49 13.47 5.14 1.74
CA THR A 49 12.19 5.33 1.06
C THR A 49 11.35 4.05 1.11
N ILE A 50 10.03 4.20 0.96
CA ILE A 50 9.12 3.04 0.86
C ILE A 50 9.45 2.20 -0.37
N HIS A 51 9.88 2.84 -1.46
CA HIS A 51 10.29 2.17 -2.68
C HIS A 51 11.50 1.25 -2.44
N GLU A 52 12.54 1.73 -1.77
CA GLU A 52 13.74 0.96 -1.45
C GLU A 52 13.42 -0.18 -0.46
N LEU A 53 12.62 0.08 0.58
CA LEU A 53 12.16 -0.97 1.49
C LEU A 53 11.40 -2.07 0.75
N ALA A 54 10.49 -1.69 -0.16
CA ALA A 54 9.73 -2.65 -0.94
C ALA A 54 10.65 -3.49 -1.84
N ALA A 55 11.65 -2.86 -2.48
CA ALA A 55 12.65 -3.56 -3.28
C ALA A 55 13.43 -4.57 -2.44
N TYR A 56 13.91 -4.17 -1.25
CA TYR A 56 14.57 -5.06 -0.30
C TYR A 56 13.71 -6.28 0.06
N PHE A 57 12.43 -6.08 0.40
CA PHE A 57 11.55 -7.21 0.74
C PHE A 57 11.24 -8.13 -0.45
N ILE A 58 11.15 -7.58 -1.66
CA ILE A 58 10.96 -8.38 -2.88
C ILE A 58 12.19 -9.27 -3.13
N GLU A 59 13.40 -8.74 -2.90
CA GLU A 59 14.65 -9.45 -3.11
C GLU A 59 14.93 -10.50 -2.02
N VAL A 60 14.80 -10.11 -0.75
CA VAL A 60 15.22 -10.94 0.39
C VAL A 60 14.10 -11.84 0.91
N HIS A 61 12.84 -11.45 0.71
CA HIS A 61 11.67 -12.15 1.26
C HIS A 61 10.60 -12.45 0.21
N THR A 62 11.00 -12.79 -1.01
CA THR A 62 10.12 -12.96 -2.19
C THR A 62 8.88 -13.80 -1.90
N GLU A 63 9.04 -15.00 -1.33
CA GLU A 63 7.89 -15.89 -1.05
C GLU A 63 6.85 -15.27 -0.11
N LYS A 64 7.29 -14.50 0.89
CA LYS A 64 6.38 -13.82 1.82
C LYS A 64 5.64 -12.69 1.12
N VAL A 65 6.34 -11.92 0.28
CA VAL A 65 5.74 -10.85 -0.53
C VAL A 65 4.72 -11.42 -1.50
N GLU A 66 5.03 -12.52 -2.20
CA GLU A 66 4.08 -13.17 -3.10
C GLU A 66 2.80 -13.62 -2.39
N LYS A 67 2.93 -14.23 -1.21
CA LYS A 67 1.78 -14.64 -0.39
C LYS A 67 0.92 -13.43 0.00
N LEU A 68 1.54 -12.31 0.41
CA LEU A 68 0.82 -11.08 0.73
C LEU A 68 0.08 -10.51 -0.49
N ILE A 69 0.73 -10.42 -1.65
CA ILE A 69 0.11 -9.92 -2.88
C ILE A 69 -1.08 -10.79 -3.28
N ARG A 70 -0.93 -12.12 -3.23
CA ARG A 70 -2.03 -13.07 -3.51
C ARG A 70 -3.19 -12.88 -2.54
N TYR A 71 -2.91 -12.74 -1.24
CA TYR A 71 -3.93 -12.48 -0.22
C TYR A 71 -4.71 -11.20 -0.51
N PHE A 72 -4.03 -10.08 -0.75
CA PHE A 72 -4.70 -8.80 -1.03
C PHE A 72 -5.41 -8.76 -2.39
N ALA A 73 -4.90 -9.47 -3.40
CA ALA A 73 -5.57 -9.59 -4.69
C ALA A 73 -6.92 -10.31 -4.59
N GLN A 74 -7.01 -11.34 -3.73
CA GLN A 74 -8.24 -12.10 -3.48
C GLN A 74 -9.26 -11.33 -2.62
N GLN A 75 -8.78 -10.38 -1.81
CA GLN A 75 -9.60 -9.56 -0.91
C GLN A 75 -10.24 -8.33 -1.59
N ARG A 76 -10.01 -8.11 -2.90
CA ARG A 76 -10.74 -7.08 -3.66
C ARG A 76 -12.21 -7.49 -3.78
N PRO A 77 -13.19 -6.72 -3.25
CA PRO A 77 -14.59 -7.06 -3.46
C PRO A 77 -14.89 -7.07 -4.96
N ALA A 78 -15.30 -8.22 -5.47
CA ALA A 78 -15.83 -8.33 -6.82
C ALA A 78 -17.09 -7.44 -6.93
N LYS A 79 -17.08 -6.52 -7.91
CA LYS A 79 -18.20 -5.69 -8.40
C LYS A 79 -18.57 -4.45 -7.55
N ILE A 80 -17.94 -3.32 -7.88
CA ILE A 80 -18.65 -2.03 -7.83
C ILE A 80 -19.65 -2.03 -8.99
N HIS A 81 -20.94 -2.02 -8.66
CA HIS A 81 -22.05 -1.88 -9.60
C HIS A 81 -21.81 -0.66 -10.53
N ARG A 82 -21.42 -0.89 -11.77
CA ARG A 82 -21.59 0.10 -12.85
C ARG A 82 -23.04 0.00 -13.30
N LYS A 83 -23.89 0.93 -12.87
CA LYS A 83 -25.21 1.12 -13.49
C LYS A 83 -24.97 1.40 -14.99
N PRO A 84 -25.58 0.66 -15.94
CA PRO A 84 -25.41 0.97 -17.35
C PRO A 84 -25.99 2.36 -17.65
N PRO A 85 -25.44 3.11 -18.62
CA PRO A 85 -25.98 4.42 -18.99
C PRO A 85 -27.42 4.22 -19.47
N GLY A 86 -28.35 4.96 -18.87
CA GLY A 86 -29.76 4.92 -19.24
C GLY A 86 -29.95 5.29 -20.70
N ASN A 87 -30.51 4.37 -21.48
CA ASN A 87 -30.94 4.63 -22.84
C ASN A 87 -32.06 5.69 -22.79
N LYS A 88 -31.85 6.86 -23.42
CA LYS A 88 -32.94 7.80 -23.72
C LYS A 88 -33.83 7.15 -24.79
N SER A 89 -34.87 6.45 -24.35
CA SER A 89 -35.97 6.06 -25.24
C SER A 89 -36.80 7.29 -25.54
N GLY A 90 -37.02 7.53 -26.84
CA GLY A 90 -37.67 8.71 -27.35
C GLY A 90 -39.13 8.85 -26.93
N ASN A 91 -39.57 10.10 -26.99
CA ASN A 91 -40.95 10.41 -27.30
C ASN A 91 -40.89 11.39 -28.49
N LYS A 92 -41.46 10.94 -29.60
CA LYS A 92 -41.93 11.72 -30.74
C LYS A 92 -43.30 11.13 -31.06
N SER A 93 -44.36 11.85 -30.73
CA SER A 93 -45.72 11.78 -31.27
C SER A 93 -46.60 12.57 -30.28
N GLY A 94 -47.23 13.70 -30.61
CA GLY A 94 -47.83 14.03 -31.89
C GLY A 94 -49.26 13.46 -31.94
N SER A 95 -50.16 14.05 -31.16
CA SER A 95 -51.58 14.33 -31.44
C SER A 95 -52.17 15.09 -30.25
#